data_AF-A0A6B0Z5B1-F1
#
_entry.id   AF-A0A6B0Z5B1-F1
#
_cell.length_a   1.000
_cell.length_b   1.000
_cell.length_c   1.000
_cell.angle_alpha   90.00
_cell.angle_beta   90.00
_cell.angle_gamma   90.00
#
_symmetry.space_group_name_H-M   'P 1'
#
loop_
_entity.id
_entity.type
_entity.pdbx_description
1 polymer ?
#
loop_
_entity_poly.entity_id
_entity_poly.type
_entity_poly.pdbx_seq_one_letter_code
_entity_poly.pdbx_strand_id
1 'polypeptide(L)'
;MELILEIKRLDNSEQPTTEVIMSTLRIALVIALTTTIAFAFACGGGGESIDYGYQGEPGAPGARAARGDSEGQFAVATVLVEKVVEVAVEKEVMEAEAMMAPATAAPTAAPMAMEMSEKLSAQNVDISFQPQNRIIVRNADMSVESHDPIATIDDIGDLAVGRGGWVVNSNTSDHGFYNITIRIPAETLDAVIEQITANVAKVISVNSDSTDFTEEYIDLGARRTTVQNTVDALSELLTSEKYESVNELLEVQREITNWQAELERIDGRLAFISESAAYSRLTINVNRSPIPMRVDVGEDVHVGIGLGRKYTARFFPPEDYDNFEITWDFGDGSAPQTVYTGLRTEGEDGLLSVPVPHTYHSDEFAPHVVTVSIRAYSDRGLAEGEDQLWANVSELPRIDAFVTASQWDVEEGQPVTLTASFNHPDTLRNVRYSWDFRDGSSVVEGTVASDDTGVEIEHVFDRHRPESYKIVFEIRGDSDAGEVEETHFAHV
;
A
#
# COMPACT_ATOMS: atom_id res chain seq x y z
N MET A 1 -11.02 22.27 -14.38
CA MET A 1 -12.07 22.01 -15.38
C MET A 1 -11.60 22.42 -16.78
N GLU A 2 -10.37 22.03 -17.15
CA GLU A 2 -9.80 22.22 -18.51
C GLU A 2 -9.03 20.97 -18.99
N LEU A 3 -9.14 19.85 -18.26
CA LEU A 3 -8.51 18.56 -18.59
C LEU A 3 -9.52 17.50 -19.06
N ILE A 4 -10.83 17.82 -19.05
CA ILE A 4 -11.91 16.90 -19.43
C ILE A 4 -12.35 17.10 -20.90
N LEU A 5 -11.85 18.12 -21.59
CA LEU A 5 -12.23 18.41 -22.99
C LEU A 5 -11.26 17.88 -24.06
N GLU A 6 -10.07 17.41 -23.70
CA GLU A 6 -9.11 16.90 -24.69
C GLU A 6 -9.27 15.39 -25.00
N ILE A 7 -10.06 14.65 -24.20
CA ILE A 7 -10.25 13.20 -24.38
C ILE A 7 -11.37 12.89 -25.41
N LYS A 8 -12.12 13.89 -25.87
CA LYS A 8 -13.26 13.68 -26.80
C LYS A 8 -12.92 13.92 -28.27
N ARG A 9 -11.66 13.71 -28.67
CA ARG A 9 -11.22 13.90 -30.07
C ARG A 9 -10.39 12.78 -30.70
N LEU A 10 -10.29 11.62 -30.08
CA LEU A 10 -9.72 10.42 -30.70
C LEU A 10 -10.69 9.25 -30.56
N ASP A 11 -11.74 9.29 -31.37
CA ASP A 11 -12.44 8.08 -31.82
C ASP A 11 -12.36 8.07 -33.34
N ASN A 12 -11.37 7.36 -33.88
CA ASN A 12 -11.61 6.42 -34.97
C ASN A 12 -10.37 5.55 -35.23
N SER A 13 -10.63 4.24 -35.33
CA SER A 13 -9.79 3.17 -35.89
C SER A 13 -8.42 2.91 -35.26
N GLU A 14 -8.39 2.01 -34.28
CA GLU A 14 -7.59 0.77 -34.31
C GLU A 14 -7.93 -0.08 -33.06
N GLN A 15 -8.28 -1.35 -33.26
CA GLN A 15 -8.50 -2.28 -32.14
C GLN A 15 -7.16 -2.57 -31.44
N PRO A 16 -7.10 -2.64 -30.10
CA PRO A 16 -5.85 -2.90 -29.40
C PRO A 16 -5.37 -4.33 -29.68
N THR A 17 -4.13 -4.46 -30.15
CA THR A 17 -3.46 -5.73 -30.40
C THR A 17 -3.15 -6.46 -29.08
N THR A 18 -3.11 -7.78 -29.16
CA THR A 18 -2.93 -8.74 -28.05
C THR A 18 -1.68 -8.53 -27.18
N GLU A 19 -0.70 -7.73 -27.61
CA GLU A 19 0.48 -7.35 -26.81
C GLU A 19 0.16 -6.36 -25.68
N VAL A 20 -0.82 -5.46 -25.87
CA VAL A 20 -1.17 -4.43 -24.87
C VAL A 20 -1.87 -5.06 -23.67
N ILE A 21 -2.67 -6.11 -23.89
CA ILE A 21 -3.41 -6.84 -22.85
C ILE A 21 -2.46 -7.68 -21.98
N MET A 22 -1.40 -8.26 -22.56
CA MET A 22 -0.40 -9.03 -21.79
C MET A 22 0.54 -8.14 -20.96
N SER A 23 0.82 -6.91 -21.39
CA SER A 23 1.62 -5.94 -20.63
C SER A 23 0.89 -5.49 -19.35
N THR A 24 -0.41 -5.22 -19.44
CA THR A 24 -1.24 -4.83 -18.29
C THR A 24 -1.45 -5.96 -17.27
N LEU A 25 -1.43 -7.23 -17.70
CA LEU A 25 -1.59 -8.37 -16.78
C LEU A 25 -0.33 -8.66 -15.94
N ARG A 26 0.87 -8.33 -16.46
CA ARG A 26 2.14 -8.48 -15.71
C ARG A 26 2.32 -7.42 -14.62
N ILE A 27 1.78 -6.22 -14.82
CA ILE A 27 1.81 -5.13 -13.84
C ILE A 27 0.89 -5.43 -12.65
N ALA A 28 -0.26 -6.07 -12.87
CA ALA A 28 -1.19 -6.44 -11.81
C ALA A 28 -0.69 -7.59 -10.90
N LEU A 29 0.13 -8.52 -11.42
CA LEU A 29 0.63 -9.67 -10.67
C LEU A 29 1.79 -9.33 -9.72
N VAL A 30 2.58 -8.30 -10.02
CA VAL A 30 3.70 -7.84 -9.17
C VAL A 30 3.21 -7.03 -7.97
N ILE A 31 2.06 -6.36 -8.08
CA ILE A 31 1.46 -5.55 -7.01
C ILE A 31 0.75 -6.43 -5.95
N ALA A 32 0.32 -7.65 -6.29
CA ALA A 32 -0.34 -8.56 -5.36
C ALA A 32 0.61 -9.42 -4.50
N LEU A 33 1.92 -9.44 -4.80
CA LEU A 33 2.89 -10.32 -4.13
C LEU A 33 3.75 -9.62 -3.06
N THR A 34 3.69 -8.30 -2.92
CA THR A 34 4.49 -7.54 -1.92
C THR A 34 3.72 -7.23 -0.63
N THR A 35 2.40 -7.44 -0.57
CA THR A 35 1.56 -7.14 0.60
C THR A 35 1.41 -8.27 1.63
N THR A 36 2.26 -9.30 1.60
CA THR A 36 2.13 -10.46 2.51
C THR A 36 3.41 -10.84 3.27
N ILE A 37 4.24 -9.88 3.68
CA ILE A 37 5.29 -10.10 4.69
C ILE A 37 5.46 -8.84 5.57
N ALA A 38 4.76 -8.78 6.71
CA ALA A 38 5.23 -8.13 7.96
C ALA A 38 4.13 -8.15 9.04
N PHE A 39 3.90 -9.30 9.68
CA PHE A 39 3.35 -9.32 11.04
C PHE A 39 3.80 -10.61 11.74
N ALA A 40 4.98 -10.55 12.38
CA ALA A 40 5.30 -11.32 13.59
C ALA A 40 6.74 -11.00 14.02
N PHE A 41 6.93 -10.00 14.89
CA PHE A 41 7.93 -10.07 15.96
C PHE A 41 7.59 -9.03 17.04
N ALA A 42 7.08 -9.50 18.17
CA ALA A 42 7.06 -8.76 19.43
C ALA A 42 7.25 -9.77 20.58
N CYS A 43 7.97 -9.32 21.62
CA CYS A 43 8.59 -10.03 22.75
C CYS A 43 9.95 -10.64 22.37
N GLY A 44 11.08 -10.15 22.85
CA GLY A 44 11.38 -9.23 23.95
C GLY A 44 12.80 -9.56 24.40
N GLY A 45 13.72 -8.60 24.25
CA GLY A 45 15.12 -8.75 24.61
C GLY A 45 15.35 -8.61 26.11
N GLY A 46 16.49 -9.13 26.58
CA GLY A 46 16.97 -8.87 27.93
C GLY A 46 18.32 -9.51 28.24
N GLY A 47 19.39 -8.74 28.07
CA GLY A 47 20.54 -8.73 28.98
C GLY A 47 21.67 -9.73 28.70
N GLU A 48 22.69 -9.26 27.98
CA GLU A 48 24.02 -9.84 27.94
C GLU A 48 24.83 -9.34 29.15
N SER A 49 25.31 -10.25 29.99
CA SER A 49 26.35 -9.98 31.00
C SER A 49 27.34 -11.12 31.01
N ILE A 50 28.60 -10.78 30.76
CA ILE A 50 29.76 -11.67 30.73
C ILE A 50 30.21 -11.90 32.17
N ASP A 51 30.31 -13.16 32.64
CA ASP A 51 31.09 -13.50 33.82
C ASP A 51 31.71 -14.90 33.74
N TYR A 52 32.91 -15.02 34.29
CA TYR A 52 33.87 -16.10 34.18
C TYR A 52 33.48 -17.35 34.98
N GLY A 53 33.78 -18.52 34.43
CA GLY A 53 33.60 -19.81 35.10
C GLY A 53 34.54 -20.01 36.29
N TYR A 54 33.97 -20.49 37.40
CA TYR A 54 34.69 -21.19 38.46
C TYR A 54 33.84 -22.37 38.97
N GLN A 55 34.43 -23.56 38.98
CA GLN A 55 33.88 -24.78 39.59
C GLN A 55 34.24 -24.84 41.09
N GLY A 56 33.32 -25.36 41.92
CA GLY A 56 33.61 -25.81 43.29
C GLY A 56 32.35 -26.06 44.15
N GLU A 57 32.09 -27.33 44.47
CA GLU A 57 31.03 -27.91 45.33
C GLU A 57 31.13 -27.54 46.85
N PRO A 58 30.39 -28.19 47.81
CA PRO A 58 28.95 -28.49 47.95
C PRO A 58 28.37 -28.06 49.34
N GLY A 59 27.03 -28.06 49.49
CA GLY A 59 26.39 -28.00 50.82
C GLY A 59 24.85 -27.98 50.81
N ALA A 60 24.23 -29.09 51.23
CA ALA A 60 22.77 -29.29 51.41
C ALA A 60 22.26 -28.70 52.76
N PRO A 61 21.00 -28.89 53.22
CA PRO A 61 19.79 -29.48 52.59
C PRO A 61 18.45 -28.71 52.83
N GLY A 62 17.41 -29.08 52.08
CA GLY A 62 16.06 -29.27 52.63
C GLY A 62 14.91 -28.45 52.04
N ALA A 63 14.02 -29.10 51.30
CA ALA A 63 12.58 -29.24 51.61
C ALA A 63 11.85 -29.97 50.46
N ARG A 64 10.66 -30.46 50.76
CA ARG A 64 10.00 -31.65 50.21
C ARG A 64 8.72 -31.29 49.44
N ALA A 65 8.27 -32.25 48.61
CA ALA A 65 6.93 -32.43 48.01
C ALA A 65 6.72 -31.75 46.63
N ALA A 66 6.05 -32.32 45.63
CA ALA A 66 5.51 -33.66 45.39
C ALA A 66 5.09 -33.74 43.90
N ARG A 67 5.31 -34.90 43.28
CA ARG A 67 4.36 -35.70 42.47
C ARG A 67 3.55 -35.01 41.35
N GLY A 68 3.76 -35.49 40.12
CA GLY A 68 2.81 -35.33 39.02
C GLY A 68 3.40 -35.75 37.67
N ASP A 69 3.33 -37.05 37.37
CA ASP A 69 3.58 -37.61 36.04
C ASP A 69 2.42 -37.23 35.10
N SER A 70 2.73 -36.78 33.87
CA SER A 70 1.91 -37.11 32.71
C SER A 70 2.69 -36.95 31.41
N GLU A 71 2.70 -38.07 30.69
CA GLU A 71 3.19 -38.30 29.33
C GLU A 71 2.57 -37.35 28.30
N GLY A 72 3.31 -37.07 27.22
CA GLY A 72 2.82 -36.31 26.08
C GLY A 72 3.88 -36.04 25.02
N GLN A 73 4.62 -37.06 24.60
CA GLN A 73 5.48 -36.99 23.42
C GLN A 73 4.62 -36.96 22.15
N PHE A 74 4.52 -35.80 21.51
CA PHE A 74 4.17 -35.71 20.10
C PHE A 74 5.39 -35.24 19.32
N ALA A 75 6.03 -36.20 18.65
CA ALA A 75 7.03 -35.95 17.64
C ALA A 75 6.34 -35.37 16.39
N VAL A 76 6.72 -34.16 15.98
CA VAL A 76 6.34 -33.63 14.66
C VAL A 76 7.48 -33.98 13.71
N ALA A 77 7.27 -35.02 12.91
CA ALA A 77 8.12 -35.34 11.76
C ALA A 77 7.68 -34.45 10.59
N THR A 78 8.55 -33.53 10.19
CA THR A 78 8.40 -32.75 8.95
C THR A 78 8.68 -33.67 7.76
N VAL A 79 7.65 -34.02 7.00
CA VAL A 79 7.77 -34.70 5.71
C VAL A 79 7.46 -33.69 4.61
N LEU A 80 8.48 -33.32 3.84
CA LEU A 80 8.35 -32.58 2.57
C LEU A 80 7.86 -33.54 1.49
N VAL A 81 6.73 -33.25 0.86
CA VAL A 81 6.35 -33.81 -0.44
C VAL A 81 5.97 -32.67 -1.37
N GLU A 82 6.83 -32.45 -2.36
CA GLU A 82 6.64 -31.59 -3.50
C GLU A 82 5.88 -32.35 -4.59
N LYS A 83 4.78 -31.79 -5.11
CA LYS A 83 4.26 -32.18 -6.43
C LYS A 83 3.38 -31.09 -7.04
N VAL A 84 3.93 -30.45 -8.06
CA VAL A 84 3.25 -29.57 -9.02
C VAL A 84 2.57 -30.43 -10.09
N VAL A 85 1.33 -30.10 -10.46
CA VAL A 85 0.66 -30.62 -11.66
C VAL A 85 0.05 -29.42 -12.40
N GLU A 86 0.66 -29.04 -13.52
CA GLU A 86 0.07 -28.19 -14.54
C GLU A 86 -0.82 -29.02 -15.47
N VAL A 87 -1.98 -28.48 -15.86
CA VAL A 87 -2.76 -28.96 -17.00
C VAL A 87 -3.06 -27.77 -17.91
N ALA A 88 -2.39 -27.75 -19.06
CA ALA A 88 -2.67 -26.85 -20.16
C ALA A 88 -3.79 -27.42 -21.05
N VAL A 89 -4.71 -26.57 -21.51
CA VAL A 89 -5.62 -26.87 -22.63
C VAL A 89 -5.50 -25.72 -23.63
N GLU A 90 -4.92 -26.04 -24.78
CA GLU A 90 -4.74 -25.17 -25.93
C GLU A 90 -5.81 -25.52 -26.98
N LYS A 91 -6.48 -24.52 -27.56
CA LYS A 91 -7.35 -24.70 -28.74
C LYS A 91 -6.99 -23.65 -29.79
N GLU A 92 -6.43 -24.14 -30.89
CA GLU A 92 -6.14 -23.42 -32.13
C GLU A 92 -7.42 -22.93 -32.83
N VAL A 93 -7.35 -21.73 -33.41
CA VAL A 93 -8.26 -21.25 -34.47
C VAL A 93 -7.39 -20.73 -35.61
N MET A 94 -7.49 -21.33 -36.79
CA MET A 94 -6.93 -20.79 -38.03
C MET A 94 -8.02 -20.11 -38.86
N GLU A 95 -7.70 -18.91 -39.33
CA GLU A 95 -8.40 -18.17 -40.39
C GLU A 95 -8.05 -18.72 -41.78
N ALA A 96 -8.97 -18.61 -42.74
CA ALA A 96 -8.64 -18.39 -44.15
C ALA A 96 -9.84 -17.88 -44.96
N GLU A 97 -9.57 -16.88 -45.79
CA GLU A 97 -10.47 -16.02 -46.56
C GLU A 97 -11.12 -16.64 -47.83
N ALA A 98 -11.97 -15.82 -48.44
CA ALA A 98 -12.99 -16.02 -49.46
C ALA A 98 -12.55 -16.38 -50.91
N MET A 99 -13.49 -16.95 -51.68
CA MET A 99 -13.58 -16.83 -53.15
C MET A 99 -15.02 -16.90 -53.67
N MET A 100 -15.23 -16.30 -54.85
CA MET A 100 -16.46 -15.77 -55.44
C MET A 100 -17.03 -16.66 -56.58
N ALA A 101 -18.35 -16.94 -56.53
CA ALA A 101 -19.33 -17.22 -57.64
C ALA A 101 -19.09 -18.41 -58.63
N PRO A 102 -20.11 -18.93 -59.40
CA PRO A 102 -21.45 -18.39 -59.69
C PRO A 102 -22.66 -19.37 -59.62
N ALA A 103 -23.85 -18.79 -59.85
CA ALA A 103 -25.17 -19.41 -59.92
C ALA A 103 -25.44 -20.26 -61.18
N THR A 104 -26.33 -21.26 -61.11
CA THR A 104 -27.19 -21.72 -62.23
C THR A 104 -28.48 -22.44 -61.76
N ALA A 105 -29.63 -21.87 -62.15
CA ALA A 105 -30.96 -22.43 -62.52
C ALA A 105 -31.80 -23.43 -61.66
N ALA A 106 -32.95 -22.89 -61.23
CA ALA A 106 -34.33 -23.37 -60.96
C ALA A 106 -34.88 -24.58 -61.82
N PRO A 107 -36.00 -25.29 -61.49
CA PRO A 107 -37.35 -24.68 -61.31
C PRO A 107 -38.35 -25.28 -60.28
N THR A 108 -39.18 -24.36 -59.75
CA THR A 108 -40.65 -24.35 -59.53
C THR A 108 -41.46 -25.64 -59.32
N ALA A 109 -42.13 -25.76 -58.16
CA ALA A 109 -43.57 -26.05 -58.02
C ALA A 109 -44.07 -25.72 -56.59
N ALA A 110 -45.08 -24.85 -56.47
CA ALA A 110 -45.90 -24.62 -55.27
C ALA A 110 -47.25 -25.37 -55.43
N PRO A 111 -48.21 -25.38 -54.48
CA PRO A 111 -48.19 -25.27 -53.01
C PRO A 111 -49.01 -26.39 -52.32
N MET A 112 -48.48 -27.14 -51.33
CA MET A 112 -49.30 -28.07 -50.52
C MET A 112 -48.82 -28.19 -49.05
N ALA A 113 -48.32 -27.10 -48.46
CA ALA A 113 -47.81 -27.12 -47.08
C ALA A 113 -48.43 -26.01 -46.20
N MET A 114 -49.68 -25.63 -46.46
CA MET A 114 -50.37 -24.57 -45.69
C MET A 114 -51.66 -25.03 -45.01
N GLU A 115 -51.85 -26.33 -44.77
CA GLU A 115 -53.01 -26.87 -44.04
C GLU A 115 -52.65 -27.76 -42.84
N MET A 116 -51.38 -27.84 -42.45
CA MET A 116 -50.96 -28.56 -41.23
C MET A 116 -50.35 -27.62 -40.18
N SER A 117 -50.76 -26.35 -40.19
CA SER A 117 -50.39 -25.32 -39.21
C SER A 117 -51.51 -25.01 -38.20
N GLU A 118 -52.74 -25.53 -38.38
CA GLU A 118 -53.90 -25.14 -37.56
C GLU A 118 -54.29 -26.12 -36.45
N LYS A 119 -53.54 -27.21 -36.20
CA LYS A 119 -53.91 -28.21 -35.17
C LYS A 119 -52.88 -28.51 -34.08
N LEU A 120 -51.86 -27.67 -33.91
CA LEU A 120 -51.00 -27.65 -32.72
C LEU A 120 -51.01 -26.31 -31.96
N SER A 121 -52.07 -25.51 -32.14
CA SER A 121 -52.24 -24.19 -31.47
C SER A 121 -53.10 -24.28 -30.19
N ALA A 122 -52.92 -25.31 -29.37
CA ALA A 122 -53.66 -25.44 -28.11
C ALA A 122 -52.83 -26.07 -26.99
N GLN A 123 -51.67 -25.47 -26.69
CA GLN A 123 -51.11 -25.35 -25.34
C GLN A 123 -49.77 -24.59 -25.41
N ASN A 124 -49.83 -23.30 -25.77
CA ASN A 124 -48.82 -22.37 -25.28
C ASN A 124 -49.22 -22.02 -23.84
N VAL A 125 -48.65 -22.74 -22.88
CA VAL A 125 -48.53 -22.21 -21.52
C VAL A 125 -47.52 -21.08 -21.65
N ASP A 126 -48.05 -19.86 -21.78
CA ASP A 126 -47.29 -18.64 -21.58
C ASP A 126 -46.85 -18.64 -20.11
N ILE A 127 -45.67 -19.19 -19.85
CA ILE A 127 -45.02 -19.04 -18.55
C ILE A 127 -44.50 -17.62 -18.54
N SER A 128 -45.38 -16.68 -18.17
CA SER A 128 -44.93 -15.35 -17.77
C SER A 128 -44.00 -15.55 -16.57
N PHE A 129 -42.70 -15.40 -16.79
CA PHE A 129 -41.72 -15.32 -15.71
C PHE A 129 -41.97 -13.97 -15.02
N GLN A 130 -42.94 -13.94 -14.10
CA GLN A 130 -43.05 -12.83 -13.17
C GLN A 130 -41.69 -12.76 -12.47
N PRO A 131 -41.04 -11.58 -12.38
CA PRO A 131 -39.87 -11.45 -11.54
C PRO A 131 -40.31 -11.88 -10.14
N GLN A 132 -39.86 -13.07 -9.73
CA GLN A 132 -40.04 -13.55 -8.36
C GLN A 132 -39.58 -12.41 -7.46
N ASN A 133 -40.46 -11.95 -6.57
CA ASN A 133 -40.16 -10.85 -5.67
C ASN A 133 -38.97 -11.29 -4.80
N ARG A 134 -37.76 -10.89 -5.19
CA ARG A 134 -36.53 -11.39 -4.56
C ARG A 134 -36.44 -10.84 -3.17
N ILE A 135 -36.13 -11.70 -2.21
CA ILE A 135 -35.96 -11.33 -0.81
C ILE A 135 -34.47 -11.22 -0.56
N ILE A 136 -33.93 -10.03 -0.79
CA ILE A 136 -32.49 -9.76 -0.67
C ILE A 136 -32.25 -8.93 0.60
N VAL A 137 -31.38 -9.43 1.47
CA VAL A 137 -30.89 -8.70 2.64
C VAL A 137 -29.55 -8.06 2.26
N ARG A 138 -29.45 -6.73 2.40
CA ARG A 138 -28.22 -5.97 2.12
C ARG A 138 -27.73 -5.30 3.38
N ASN A 139 -26.43 -5.47 3.65
CA ASN A 139 -25.72 -4.77 4.71
C ASN A 139 -24.51 -4.06 4.11
N ALA A 140 -24.05 -3.01 4.79
CA ALA A 140 -22.82 -2.34 4.44
C ALA A 140 -22.07 -1.88 5.69
N ASP A 141 -20.75 -1.89 5.59
CA ASP A 141 -19.84 -1.34 6.58
C ASP A 141 -18.94 -0.34 5.86
N MET A 142 -18.79 0.85 6.43
CA MET A 142 -18.09 1.98 5.83
C MET A 142 -17.09 2.56 6.83
N SER A 143 -15.93 2.98 6.33
CA SER A 143 -15.00 3.81 7.08
C SER A 143 -14.82 5.14 6.37
N VAL A 144 -14.95 6.23 7.13
CA VAL A 144 -14.82 7.59 6.63
C VAL A 144 -13.84 8.39 7.48
N GLU A 145 -13.33 9.48 6.92
CA GLU A 145 -12.41 10.42 7.53
C GLU A 145 -13.07 11.80 7.58
N SER A 146 -13.08 12.44 8.76
CA SER A 146 -13.70 13.75 8.96
C SER A 146 -12.91 14.63 9.93
N HIS A 147 -12.86 15.94 9.66
CA HIS A 147 -12.26 16.94 10.54
C HIS A 147 -13.04 17.10 11.85
N ASP A 148 -14.36 16.93 11.81
CA ASP A 148 -15.24 16.95 12.98
C ASP A 148 -16.09 15.66 13.02
N PRO A 149 -15.56 14.60 13.65
CA PRO A 149 -16.26 13.32 13.72
C PRO A 149 -17.61 13.37 14.43
N ILE A 150 -17.80 14.32 15.37
CA ILE A 150 -19.04 14.45 16.14
C ILE A 150 -20.12 15.03 15.23
N ALA A 151 -19.83 16.17 14.57
CA ALA A 151 -20.76 16.76 13.62
C ALA A 151 -21.11 15.80 12.47
N THR A 152 -20.11 15.04 11.98
CA THR A 152 -20.34 14.01 10.95
C THR A 152 -21.30 12.90 11.42
N ILE A 153 -21.20 12.44 12.67
CA ILE A 153 -22.14 11.45 13.21
C ILE A 153 -23.57 12.01 13.26
N ASP A 154 -23.71 13.27 13.67
CA ASP A 154 -25.01 13.94 13.73
C ASP A 154 -25.62 14.08 12.33
N ASP A 155 -24.82 14.54 11.35
CA ASP A 155 -25.25 14.67 9.94
C ASP A 155 -25.68 13.32 9.33
N ILE A 156 -24.96 12.24 9.63
CA ILE A 156 -25.33 10.88 9.18
C ILE A 156 -26.65 10.44 9.84
N GLY A 157 -26.84 10.74 11.12
CA GLY A 157 -28.07 10.44 11.85
C GLY A 157 -29.27 11.15 11.22
N ASP A 158 -29.15 12.44 10.97
CA ASP A 158 -30.19 13.26 10.34
C ASP A 158 -30.48 12.80 8.90
N LEU A 159 -29.45 12.43 8.14
CA LEU A 159 -29.59 11.85 6.81
C LEU A 159 -30.38 10.54 6.84
N ALA A 160 -30.08 9.65 7.79
CA ALA A 160 -30.79 8.39 7.95
C ALA A 160 -32.27 8.60 8.25
N VAL A 161 -32.58 9.50 9.21
CA VAL A 161 -33.97 9.84 9.57
C VAL A 161 -34.71 10.50 8.40
N GLY A 162 -34.05 11.42 7.68
CA GLY A 162 -34.60 12.08 6.50
C GLY A 162 -34.93 11.13 5.34
N ARG A 163 -34.31 9.94 5.31
CA ARG A 163 -34.55 8.88 4.31
C ARG A 163 -35.51 7.78 4.80
N GLY A 164 -36.21 8.01 5.91
CA GLY A 164 -37.17 7.06 6.46
C GLY A 164 -36.53 5.91 7.24
N GLY A 165 -35.26 6.06 7.62
CA GLY A 165 -34.54 5.16 8.51
C GLY A 165 -34.49 5.66 9.95
N TRP A 166 -33.65 5.01 10.75
CA TRP A 166 -33.37 5.40 12.14
C TRP A 166 -31.96 4.99 12.57
N VAL A 167 -31.48 5.64 13.62
CA VAL A 167 -30.22 5.31 14.26
C VAL A 167 -30.44 4.14 15.24
N VAL A 168 -29.69 3.06 15.04
CA VAL A 168 -29.70 1.88 15.94
C VAL A 168 -28.76 2.10 17.11
N ASN A 169 -27.57 2.63 16.82
CA ASN A 169 -26.54 2.91 17.80
C ASN A 169 -25.72 4.10 17.33
N SER A 170 -25.36 5.00 18.25
CA SER A 170 -24.34 6.02 18.06
C SER A 170 -23.45 6.03 19.29
N ASN A 171 -22.14 5.90 19.06
CA ASN A 171 -21.15 5.91 20.11
C ASN A 171 -20.08 6.94 19.77
N THR A 172 -19.90 7.87 20.66
CA THR A 172 -18.88 8.91 20.58
C THR A 172 -18.07 8.87 21.86
N SER A 173 -16.75 8.93 21.73
CA SER A 173 -15.86 9.00 22.88
C SER A 173 -14.85 10.13 22.69
N ASP A 174 -14.45 10.71 23.81
CA ASP A 174 -13.38 11.71 23.84
C ASP A 174 -12.01 11.11 23.44
N HIS A 175 -11.90 9.78 23.43
CA HIS A 175 -10.68 9.03 23.09
C HIS A 175 -10.60 8.63 21.60
N GLY A 176 -11.38 9.27 20.73
CA GLY A 176 -11.26 9.11 19.28
C GLY A 176 -12.05 7.95 18.67
N PHE A 177 -12.89 7.25 19.44
CA PHE A 177 -13.84 6.27 18.88
C PHE A 177 -15.14 6.97 18.49
N TYR A 178 -15.47 6.95 17.21
CA TYR A 178 -16.70 7.51 16.64
C TYR A 178 -17.32 6.47 15.71
N ASN A 179 -18.44 5.88 16.12
CA ASN A 179 -19.16 4.91 15.30
C ASN A 179 -20.67 5.16 15.34
N ILE A 180 -21.32 4.95 14.21
CA ILE A 180 -22.77 5.02 14.09
C ILE A 180 -23.28 3.81 13.30
N THR A 181 -24.40 3.25 13.72
CA THR A 181 -25.10 2.19 13.01
C THR A 181 -26.51 2.66 12.74
N ILE A 182 -26.88 2.68 11.46
CA ILE A 182 -28.21 3.11 11.01
C ILE A 182 -28.92 1.96 10.30
N ARG A 183 -30.25 2.00 10.33
CA ARG A 183 -31.12 1.20 9.47
C ARG A 183 -31.91 2.11 8.56
N ILE A 184 -31.89 1.82 7.27
CA ILE A 184 -32.52 2.64 6.23
C ILE A 184 -33.26 1.72 5.24
N PRO A 185 -34.35 2.18 4.59
CA PRO A 185 -35.05 1.38 3.60
C PRO A 185 -34.07 0.85 2.54
N ALA A 186 -34.18 -0.43 2.20
CA ALA A 186 -33.18 -1.12 1.37
C ALA A 186 -32.96 -0.45 -0.01
N GLU A 187 -34.00 0.16 -0.56
CA GLU A 187 -33.96 0.91 -1.82
C GLU A 187 -33.18 2.24 -1.73
N THR A 188 -32.95 2.75 -0.53
CA THR A 188 -32.26 4.04 -0.29
C THR A 188 -30.78 3.88 0.08
N LEU A 189 -30.32 2.65 0.33
CA LEU A 189 -28.94 2.37 0.79
C LEU A 189 -27.89 3.02 -0.10
N ASP A 190 -27.97 2.79 -1.41
CA ASP A 190 -26.97 3.27 -2.36
C ASP A 190 -26.96 4.81 -2.42
N ALA A 191 -28.14 5.44 -2.35
CA ALA A 191 -28.27 6.90 -2.34
C ALA A 191 -27.71 7.53 -1.04
N VAL A 192 -27.87 6.87 0.10
CA VAL A 192 -27.28 7.33 1.37
C VAL A 192 -25.76 7.23 1.33
N ILE A 193 -25.22 6.12 0.84
CA ILE A 193 -23.77 5.93 0.65
C ILE A 193 -23.20 7.01 -0.27
N GLU A 194 -23.86 7.29 -1.39
CA GLU A 194 -23.45 8.33 -2.33
C GLU A 194 -23.47 9.73 -1.68
N GLN A 195 -24.51 10.05 -0.92
CA GLN A 195 -24.60 11.35 -0.23
C GLN A 195 -23.53 11.54 0.85
N ILE A 196 -23.20 10.48 1.59
CA ILE A 196 -22.10 10.51 2.57
C ILE A 196 -20.78 10.77 1.83
N THR A 197 -20.54 10.06 0.74
CA THR A 197 -19.32 10.18 -0.08
C THR A 197 -19.15 11.57 -0.67
N ALA A 198 -20.25 12.20 -1.11
CA ALA A 198 -20.19 13.49 -1.79
C ALA A 198 -20.03 14.68 -0.82
N ASN A 199 -20.69 14.64 0.35
CA ASN A 199 -20.94 15.87 1.11
C ASN A 199 -20.64 15.78 2.61
N VAL A 200 -20.38 14.59 3.15
CA VAL A 200 -20.29 14.41 4.62
C VAL A 200 -18.87 14.16 5.06
N ALA A 201 -18.18 13.21 4.43
CA ALA A 201 -16.84 12.81 4.84
C ALA A 201 -16.06 12.16 3.69
N LYS A 202 -14.73 12.15 3.79
CA LYS A 202 -13.87 11.46 2.83
C LYS A 202 -13.96 9.95 3.10
N VAL A 203 -14.42 9.19 2.13
CA VAL A 203 -14.57 7.73 2.27
C VAL A 203 -13.22 7.04 2.14
N ILE A 204 -12.87 6.24 3.14
CA ILE A 204 -11.67 5.40 3.16
C ILE A 204 -12.01 4.04 2.54
N SER A 205 -13.13 3.44 2.94
CA SER A 205 -13.57 2.14 2.43
C SER A 205 -15.07 1.94 2.57
N VAL A 206 -15.64 1.14 1.67
CA VAL A 206 -17.02 0.67 1.73
C VAL A 206 -17.01 -0.82 1.40
N ASN A 207 -17.53 -1.63 2.31
CA ASN A 207 -17.83 -3.03 2.07
C ASN A 207 -19.35 -3.21 2.07
N SER A 208 -19.88 -3.95 1.10
CA SER A 208 -21.31 -4.27 1.05
C SER A 208 -21.50 -5.75 0.81
N ASP A 209 -22.34 -6.33 1.65
CA ASP A 209 -22.70 -7.75 1.61
C ASP A 209 -24.19 -7.87 1.28
N SER A 210 -24.50 -8.78 0.37
CA SER A 210 -25.87 -9.08 -0.04
C SER A 210 -26.11 -10.58 0.03
N THR A 211 -27.26 -10.98 0.60
CA THR A 211 -27.66 -12.39 0.70
C THR A 211 -29.08 -12.55 0.17
N ASP A 212 -29.25 -13.50 -0.75
CA ASP A 212 -30.55 -13.84 -1.32
C ASP A 212 -31.22 -14.93 -0.47
N PHE A 213 -32.33 -14.58 0.17
CA PHE A 213 -33.16 -15.46 0.99
C PHE A 213 -34.45 -15.88 0.28
N THR A 214 -34.56 -15.66 -1.03
CA THR A 214 -35.80 -15.93 -1.78
C THR A 214 -36.24 -17.39 -1.66
N GLU A 215 -35.32 -18.34 -1.83
CA GLU A 215 -35.61 -19.78 -1.70
C GLU A 215 -36.04 -20.15 -0.28
N GLU A 216 -35.25 -19.73 0.73
CA GLU A 216 -35.55 -20.00 2.13
C GLU A 216 -36.92 -19.42 2.54
N TYR A 217 -37.23 -18.21 2.11
CA TYR A 217 -38.49 -17.54 2.42
C TYR A 217 -39.71 -18.27 1.81
N ILE A 218 -39.60 -18.72 0.55
CA ILE A 218 -40.65 -19.48 -0.13
C ILE A 218 -40.86 -20.83 0.57
N ASP A 219 -39.78 -21.54 0.88
CA ASP A 219 -39.83 -22.84 1.53
C ASP A 219 -40.44 -22.76 2.94
N LEU A 220 -40.01 -21.76 3.72
CA LEU A 220 -40.58 -21.51 5.04
C LEU A 220 -42.06 -21.12 4.95
N GLY A 221 -42.48 -20.36 3.94
CA GLY A 221 -43.89 -20.04 3.71
C GLY A 221 -44.75 -21.28 3.40
N ALA A 222 -44.24 -22.21 2.58
CA ALA A 222 -44.92 -23.47 2.29
C ALA A 222 -44.98 -24.38 3.54
N ARG A 223 -43.87 -24.46 4.29
CA ARG A 223 -43.81 -25.23 5.53
C ARG A 223 -44.73 -24.66 6.60
N ARG A 224 -44.77 -23.33 6.78
CA ARG A 224 -45.69 -22.62 7.68
C ARG A 224 -47.13 -23.05 7.44
N THR A 225 -47.56 -23.01 6.18
CA THR A 225 -48.93 -23.38 5.78
C THR A 225 -49.25 -24.83 6.15
N THR A 226 -48.29 -25.74 5.96
CA THR A 226 -48.45 -27.17 6.29
C THR A 226 -48.54 -27.39 7.81
N VAL A 227 -47.67 -26.73 8.58
CA VAL A 227 -47.69 -26.81 10.05
C VAL A 227 -48.98 -26.20 10.61
N GLN A 228 -49.41 -25.04 10.10
CA GLN A 228 -50.68 -24.41 10.49
C GLN A 228 -51.87 -25.34 10.26
N ASN A 229 -51.99 -25.94 9.07
CA ASN A 229 -53.06 -26.90 8.78
C ASN A 229 -53.03 -28.11 9.73
N THR A 230 -51.85 -28.54 10.15
CA THR A 230 -51.68 -29.64 11.12
C THR A 230 -52.16 -29.22 12.51
N VAL A 231 -51.79 -28.03 12.96
CA VAL A 231 -52.27 -27.45 14.23
C VAL A 231 -53.79 -27.31 14.21
N ASP A 232 -54.37 -26.83 13.12
CA ASP A 232 -55.82 -26.64 12.98
C ASP A 232 -56.56 -27.97 13.01
N ALA A 233 -56.07 -29.00 12.29
CA ALA A 233 -56.66 -30.33 12.28
C ALA A 233 -56.58 -31.02 13.64
N LEU A 234 -55.44 -30.91 14.35
CA LEU A 234 -55.28 -31.44 15.70
C LEU A 234 -56.17 -30.70 16.70
N SER A 235 -56.33 -29.38 16.55
CA SER A 235 -57.22 -28.56 17.39
C SER A 235 -58.68 -28.92 17.16
N GLU A 236 -59.10 -29.16 15.92
CA GLU A 236 -60.44 -29.66 15.60
C GLU A 236 -60.66 -31.04 16.23
N LEU A 237 -59.68 -31.95 16.11
CA LEU A 237 -59.72 -33.26 16.76
C LEU A 237 -59.90 -33.13 18.28
N LEU A 238 -59.15 -32.22 18.93
CA LEU A 238 -59.24 -31.92 20.36
C LEU A 238 -60.65 -31.51 20.80
N THR A 239 -61.37 -30.82 19.92
CA THR A 239 -62.76 -30.39 20.18
C THR A 239 -63.83 -31.42 19.82
N SER A 240 -63.48 -32.52 19.14
CA SER A 240 -64.45 -33.40 18.49
C SER A 240 -65.16 -34.45 19.39
N GLU A 241 -65.01 -34.40 20.72
CA GLU A 241 -65.60 -35.34 21.72
C GLU A 241 -65.31 -36.85 21.49
N LYS A 242 -64.37 -37.21 20.60
CA LYS A 242 -64.08 -38.60 20.18
C LYS A 242 -63.05 -39.36 21.04
N TYR A 243 -62.75 -38.88 22.25
CA TYR A 243 -61.68 -39.45 23.09
C TYR A 243 -62.20 -40.53 24.04
N GLU A 244 -61.54 -41.69 24.07
CA GLU A 244 -61.90 -42.81 24.96
C GLU A 244 -61.19 -42.69 26.32
N SER A 245 -60.12 -41.88 26.42
CA SER A 245 -59.38 -41.67 27.67
C SER A 245 -58.79 -40.25 27.84
N VAL A 246 -58.54 -39.85 29.09
CA VAL A 246 -57.83 -38.60 29.43
C VAL A 246 -56.39 -38.61 28.90
N ASN A 247 -55.76 -39.78 28.81
CA ASN A 247 -54.40 -39.90 28.29
C ASN A 247 -54.34 -39.54 26.80
N GLU A 248 -55.30 -39.99 25.98
CA GLU A 248 -55.38 -39.61 24.57
C GLU A 248 -55.54 -38.09 24.38
N LEU A 249 -56.34 -37.45 25.23
CA LEU A 249 -56.50 -35.99 25.23
C LEU A 249 -55.17 -35.28 25.52
N LEU A 250 -54.44 -35.73 26.54
CA LEU A 250 -53.15 -35.16 26.91
C LEU A 250 -52.07 -35.39 25.83
N GLU A 251 -52.13 -36.52 25.12
CA GLU A 251 -51.26 -36.79 23.98
C GLU A 251 -51.53 -35.84 22.82
N VAL A 252 -52.78 -35.64 22.41
CA VAL A 252 -53.13 -34.67 21.36
C VAL A 252 -52.74 -33.25 21.77
N GLN A 253 -53.01 -32.85 23.02
CA GLN A 253 -52.59 -31.54 23.53
C GLN A 253 -51.07 -31.34 23.46
N ARG A 254 -50.29 -32.38 23.77
CA ARG A 254 -48.84 -32.33 23.68
C ARG A 254 -48.37 -32.17 22.24
N GLU A 255 -48.98 -32.90 21.29
CA GLU A 255 -48.66 -32.76 19.87
C GLU A 255 -49.02 -31.37 19.34
N ILE A 256 -50.19 -30.82 19.69
CA ILE A 256 -50.55 -29.44 19.37
C ILE A 256 -49.48 -28.46 19.87
N THR A 257 -49.04 -28.62 21.12
CA THR A 257 -48.01 -27.75 21.72
C THR A 257 -46.69 -27.82 20.94
N ASN A 258 -46.29 -29.02 20.50
CA ASN A 258 -45.07 -29.21 19.70
C ASN A 258 -45.18 -28.51 18.33
N TRP A 259 -46.30 -28.69 17.63
CA TRP A 259 -46.51 -28.07 16.32
C TRP A 259 -46.69 -26.56 16.39
N GLN A 260 -47.32 -26.04 17.45
CA GLN A 260 -47.38 -24.60 17.71
C GLN A 260 -46.00 -24.01 17.95
N ALA A 261 -45.15 -24.68 18.74
CA ALA A 261 -43.77 -24.22 18.94
C ALA A 261 -42.98 -24.19 17.62
N GLU A 262 -43.17 -25.16 16.73
CA GLU A 262 -42.56 -25.15 15.39
C GLU A 262 -43.10 -24.00 14.53
N LEU A 263 -44.41 -23.77 14.54
CA LEU A 263 -45.04 -22.67 13.82
C LEU A 263 -44.48 -21.31 14.26
N GLU A 264 -44.36 -21.08 15.56
CA GLU A 264 -43.79 -19.86 16.13
C GLU A 264 -42.34 -19.65 15.70
N ARG A 265 -41.54 -20.72 15.60
CA ARG A 265 -40.15 -20.64 15.10
C ARG A 265 -40.10 -20.27 13.62
N ILE A 266 -40.97 -20.86 12.80
CA ILE A 266 -41.07 -20.53 11.37
C ILE A 266 -41.50 -19.07 11.20
N ASP A 267 -42.51 -18.63 11.96
CA ASP A 267 -43.01 -17.26 11.93
C ASP A 267 -41.96 -16.25 12.35
N GLY A 268 -41.19 -16.54 13.40
CA GLY A 268 -40.06 -15.72 13.82
C GLY A 268 -38.98 -15.61 12.75
N ARG A 269 -38.67 -16.70 12.03
CA ARG A 269 -37.68 -16.70 10.94
C ARG A 269 -38.16 -15.91 9.72
N LEU A 270 -39.42 -16.08 9.32
CA LEU A 270 -40.04 -15.31 8.24
C LEU A 270 -40.06 -13.81 8.57
N ALA A 271 -40.45 -13.46 9.80
CA ALA A 271 -40.42 -12.07 10.27
C ALA A 271 -39.02 -11.48 10.18
N PHE A 272 -38.00 -12.18 10.69
CA PHE A 272 -36.60 -11.73 10.60
C PHE A 272 -36.13 -11.49 9.16
N ILE A 273 -36.39 -12.42 8.24
CA ILE A 273 -35.99 -12.28 6.83
C ILE A 273 -36.71 -11.08 6.20
N SER A 274 -38.02 -10.95 6.41
CA SER A 274 -38.81 -9.86 5.82
C SER A 274 -38.38 -8.48 6.33
N GLU A 275 -38.13 -8.33 7.63
CA GLU A 275 -37.66 -7.07 8.22
C GLU A 275 -36.24 -6.72 7.75
N SER A 276 -35.36 -7.72 7.68
CA SER A 276 -33.98 -7.56 7.20
C SER A 276 -33.91 -7.24 5.70
N ALA A 277 -34.88 -7.68 4.91
CA ALA A 277 -34.97 -7.35 3.49
C ALA A 277 -35.60 -5.96 3.26
N ALA A 278 -36.47 -5.51 4.17
CA ALA A 278 -37.07 -4.18 4.09
C ALA A 278 -36.07 -3.07 4.44
N TYR A 279 -35.18 -3.31 5.41
CA TYR A 279 -34.21 -2.32 5.89
C TYR A 279 -32.78 -2.84 5.85
N SER A 280 -31.91 -2.08 5.21
CA SER A 280 -30.47 -2.31 5.19
C SER A 280 -29.80 -1.73 6.43
N ARG A 281 -28.85 -2.47 7.00
CA ARG A 281 -27.96 -1.97 8.05
C ARG A 281 -26.73 -1.35 7.41
N LEU A 282 -26.41 -0.12 7.81
CA LEU A 282 -25.15 0.55 7.47
C LEU A 282 -24.41 0.89 8.77
N THR A 283 -23.22 0.31 8.95
CA THR A 283 -22.30 0.68 10.04
C THR A 283 -21.24 1.62 9.49
N ILE A 284 -21.02 2.75 10.15
CA ILE A 284 -20.01 3.73 9.74
C ILE A 284 -19.06 3.98 10.91
N ASN A 285 -17.77 3.79 10.64
CA ASN A 285 -16.68 4.19 11.52
C ASN A 285 -16.11 5.51 11.02
N VAL A 286 -16.08 6.53 11.88
CA VAL A 286 -15.60 7.87 11.55
C VAL A 286 -14.23 8.07 12.19
N ASN A 287 -13.20 8.21 11.37
CA ASN A 287 -11.85 8.53 11.81
C ASN A 287 -11.67 10.04 11.78
N ARG A 288 -10.99 10.58 12.79
CA ARG A 288 -10.59 11.99 12.79
C ARG A 288 -9.53 12.20 11.71
N SER A 289 -9.78 13.15 10.82
CA SER A 289 -8.81 13.55 9.80
C SER A 289 -7.63 14.26 10.47
N PRO A 290 -6.38 13.94 10.08
CA PRO A 290 -5.23 14.63 10.59
C PRO A 290 -5.29 16.13 10.30
N ILE A 291 -4.79 16.94 11.23
CA ILE A 291 -4.61 18.37 11.01
C ILE A 291 -3.46 18.55 10.01
N PRO A 292 -3.64 19.27 8.89
CA PRO A 292 -2.55 19.49 7.95
C PRO A 292 -1.46 20.35 8.60
N MET A 293 -0.22 19.91 8.46
CA MET A 293 0.97 20.56 8.97
C MET A 293 1.86 20.99 7.81
N ARG A 294 2.38 22.21 7.86
CA ARG A 294 3.33 22.69 6.86
C ARG A 294 4.70 22.03 7.10
N VAL A 295 5.24 21.43 6.05
CA VAL A 295 6.60 20.89 5.99
C VAL A 295 7.32 21.56 4.81
N ASP A 296 8.59 21.84 4.99
CA ASP A 296 9.49 22.45 4.01
C ASP A 296 10.80 21.65 4.03
N VAL A 297 10.99 20.82 3.01
CA VAL A 297 12.17 19.96 2.87
C VAL A 297 13.36 20.72 2.26
N GLY A 298 13.14 21.92 1.72
CA GLY A 298 14.13 22.75 1.06
C GLY A 298 14.18 22.55 -0.46
N GLU A 299 15.25 23.07 -1.07
CA GLU A 299 15.44 23.03 -2.53
C GLU A 299 15.96 21.67 -3.02
N ASP A 300 15.74 21.42 -4.32
CA ASP A 300 16.31 20.27 -5.02
C ASP A 300 17.82 20.21 -4.87
N VAL A 301 18.34 18.98 -4.87
CA VAL A 301 19.73 18.70 -4.55
C VAL A 301 20.42 17.97 -5.68
N HIS A 302 21.73 18.18 -5.77
CA HIS A 302 22.61 17.36 -6.60
C HIS A 302 23.61 16.64 -5.69
N VAL A 303 23.82 15.35 -5.91
CA VAL A 303 24.58 14.46 -5.02
C VAL A 303 25.45 13.51 -5.83
N GLY A 304 26.74 13.43 -5.51
CA GLY A 304 27.64 12.45 -6.11
C GLY A 304 27.42 11.04 -5.57
N ILE A 305 27.52 10.04 -6.45
CA ILE A 305 27.49 8.63 -6.06
C ILE A 305 28.57 8.35 -5.00
N GLY A 306 28.20 7.66 -3.92
CA GLY A 306 29.09 7.31 -2.82
C GLY A 306 29.35 8.45 -1.82
N LEU A 307 28.88 9.66 -2.09
CA LEU A 307 28.98 10.79 -1.17
C LEU A 307 27.76 10.83 -0.24
N GLY A 308 28.01 10.77 1.07
CA GLY A 308 26.95 10.89 2.08
C GLY A 308 26.46 12.33 2.22
N ARG A 309 25.15 12.54 2.13
CA ARG A 309 24.48 13.83 2.36
C ARG A 309 23.57 13.74 3.58
N LYS A 310 23.51 14.81 4.38
CA LYS A 310 22.57 14.94 5.49
C LYS A 310 21.34 15.72 5.04
N TYR A 311 20.16 15.14 5.23
CA TYR A 311 18.87 15.73 4.93
C TYR A 311 18.19 16.25 6.18
N THR A 312 17.54 17.40 6.07
CA THR A 312 16.79 18.04 7.15
C THR A 312 15.52 18.65 6.57
N ALA A 313 14.45 18.68 7.34
CA ALA A 313 13.21 19.35 6.98
C ALA A 313 12.79 20.30 8.09
N ARG A 314 12.16 21.42 7.70
CA ARG A 314 11.55 22.38 8.61
C ARG A 314 10.05 22.13 8.65
N PHE A 315 9.44 22.16 9.83
CA PHE A 315 8.01 21.88 9.97
C PHE A 315 7.36 22.70 11.09
N PHE A 316 6.05 22.91 10.96
CA PHE A 316 5.28 23.84 11.78
C PHE A 316 4.09 23.13 12.42
N PRO A 317 4.31 22.33 13.49
CA PRO A 317 3.22 21.62 14.13
C PRO A 317 2.26 22.59 14.82
N PRO A 318 0.97 22.22 14.98
CA PRO A 318 0.04 22.99 15.80
C PRO A 318 0.51 23.09 17.26
N GLU A 319 -0.06 24.03 18.02
CA GLU A 319 0.21 24.17 19.45
C GLU A 319 -0.10 22.87 20.21
N ASP A 320 0.71 22.55 21.23
CA ASP A 320 0.62 21.34 22.07
C ASP A 320 0.95 19.99 21.40
N TYR A 321 1.50 20.00 20.17
CA TYR A 321 2.03 18.80 19.51
C TYR A 321 3.54 18.68 19.73
N ASP A 322 3.96 17.77 20.60
CA ASP A 322 5.36 17.65 21.04
C ASP A 322 6.01 16.29 20.73
N ASN A 323 5.23 15.30 20.25
CA ASN A 323 5.74 13.98 19.89
C ASN A 323 5.68 13.80 18.37
N PHE A 324 6.82 13.52 17.75
CA PHE A 324 6.98 13.50 16.30
C PHE A 324 7.47 12.15 15.81
N GLU A 325 7.03 11.76 14.63
CA GLU A 325 7.54 10.65 13.85
C GLU A 325 7.80 11.18 12.44
N ILE A 326 9.08 11.27 12.08
CA ILE A 326 9.57 11.89 10.84
C ILE A 326 10.19 10.78 10.01
N THR A 327 9.56 10.43 8.90
CA THR A 327 9.98 9.35 8.01
C THR A 327 10.51 9.94 6.71
N TRP A 328 11.70 9.50 6.32
CA TRP A 328 12.37 9.84 5.07
C TRP A 328 12.38 8.64 4.14
N ASP A 329 11.87 8.82 2.93
CA ASP A 329 12.04 7.90 1.81
C ASP A 329 12.89 8.60 0.75
N PHE A 330 14.00 7.99 0.34
CA PHE A 330 14.96 8.60 -0.59
C PHE A 330 14.70 8.27 -2.06
N GLY A 331 13.71 7.41 -2.37
CA GLY A 331 13.29 7.09 -3.73
C GLY A 331 14.27 6.23 -4.55
N ASP A 332 15.33 5.72 -3.93
CA ASP A 332 16.33 4.83 -4.54
C ASP A 332 16.14 3.35 -4.20
N GLY A 333 15.00 3.01 -3.58
CA GLY A 333 14.67 1.66 -3.12
C GLY A 333 15.29 1.28 -1.77
N SER A 334 16.02 2.20 -1.12
CA SER A 334 16.44 2.01 0.27
C SER A 334 15.25 1.99 1.22
N ALA A 335 15.41 1.33 2.37
CA ALA A 335 14.35 1.29 3.39
C ALA A 335 14.15 2.70 3.99
N PRO A 336 12.90 3.15 4.19
CA PRO A 336 12.63 4.44 4.80
C PRO A 336 13.27 4.58 6.20
N GLN A 337 13.80 5.75 6.49
CA GLN A 337 14.47 6.06 7.76
C GLN A 337 13.55 6.92 8.63
N THR A 338 13.32 6.51 9.89
CA THR A 338 12.42 7.23 10.80
C THR A 338 13.16 7.76 12.02
N VAL A 339 12.91 9.03 12.36
CA VAL A 339 13.41 9.71 13.56
C VAL A 339 12.26 10.34 14.34
N TYR A 340 12.41 10.45 15.66
CA TYR A 340 11.30 10.85 16.55
C TYR A 340 11.49 12.21 17.22
N THR A 341 12.30 13.09 16.64
CA THR A 341 12.70 14.33 17.31
C THR A 341 12.78 15.49 16.33
N GLY A 342 12.16 16.60 16.73
CA GLY A 342 12.37 17.93 16.16
C GLY A 342 13.21 18.79 17.11
N LEU A 343 14.12 19.58 16.56
CA LEU A 343 14.91 20.58 17.26
C LEU A 343 14.20 21.92 17.15
N ARG A 344 14.02 22.62 18.27
CA ARG A 344 13.51 24.00 18.26
C ARG A 344 14.51 24.90 17.56
N THR A 345 14.05 25.66 16.57
CA THR A 345 14.86 26.68 15.91
C THR A 345 14.71 28.03 16.62
N GLU A 346 15.69 28.92 16.46
CA GLU A 346 15.58 30.27 17.01
C GLU A 346 14.51 31.07 16.23
N GLY A 347 13.63 31.81 16.93
CA GLY A 347 12.59 32.64 16.30
C GLY A 347 11.25 31.91 16.03
N GLU A 348 10.47 32.42 15.07
CA GLU A 348 9.19 31.82 14.60
C GLU A 348 9.40 30.79 13.47
N ASP A 349 10.64 30.34 13.26
CA ASP A 349 11.04 29.55 12.09
C ASP A 349 10.68 28.05 12.20
N GLY A 350 9.78 27.67 13.10
CA GLY A 350 9.30 26.29 13.27
C GLY A 350 10.30 25.35 13.93
N LEU A 351 10.09 24.04 13.74
CA LEU A 351 10.99 22.98 14.19
C LEU A 351 11.84 22.49 13.02
N LEU A 352 13.08 22.08 13.31
CA LEU A 352 13.98 21.44 12.35
C LEU A 352 14.12 19.96 12.69
N SER A 353 13.99 19.08 11.71
CA SER A 353 14.23 17.66 11.91
C SER A 353 15.67 17.40 12.31
N VAL A 354 15.91 16.30 13.03
CA VAL A 354 17.27 15.76 13.18
C VAL A 354 17.83 15.45 11.77
N PRO A 355 19.11 15.76 11.49
CA PRO A 355 19.72 15.47 10.21
C PRO A 355 19.84 13.96 9.97
N VAL A 356 19.33 13.50 8.83
CA VAL A 356 19.37 12.09 8.40
C VAL A 356 20.41 11.90 7.30
N PRO A 357 21.50 11.16 7.52
CA PRO A 357 22.49 10.89 6.48
C PRO A 357 21.98 9.82 5.49
N HIS A 358 22.19 10.06 4.20
CA HIS A 358 21.93 9.09 3.13
C HIS A 358 23.04 9.14 2.07
N THR A 359 23.31 8.00 1.46
CA THR A 359 24.31 7.85 0.40
C THR A 359 23.70 7.09 -0.76
N TYR A 360 23.69 7.70 -1.95
CA TYR A 360 23.29 7.03 -3.18
C TYR A 360 24.44 6.19 -3.74
N HIS A 361 24.13 4.99 -4.23
CA HIS A 361 25.13 4.03 -4.71
C HIS A 361 25.09 3.84 -6.24
N SER A 362 24.10 4.43 -6.91
CA SER A 362 23.88 4.37 -8.34
C SER A 362 23.15 5.66 -8.77
N ASP A 363 23.34 6.09 -10.02
CA ASP A 363 22.52 7.11 -10.68
C ASP A 363 21.40 6.48 -11.53
N GLU A 364 21.25 5.17 -11.48
CA GLU A 364 20.16 4.47 -12.16
C GLU A 364 18.80 4.97 -11.64
N PHE A 365 17.93 5.38 -12.57
CA PHE A 365 16.63 6.00 -12.29
C PHE A 365 16.68 7.38 -11.63
N ALA A 366 17.86 8.03 -11.57
CA ALA A 366 17.93 9.44 -11.19
C ALA A 366 17.16 10.33 -12.19
N PRO A 367 16.57 11.45 -11.72
CA PRO A 367 16.54 11.92 -10.33
C PRO A 367 15.58 11.14 -9.43
N HIS A 368 15.96 10.99 -8.16
CA HIS A 368 15.10 10.36 -7.15
C HIS A 368 14.20 11.39 -6.47
N VAL A 369 12.97 10.99 -6.12
CA VAL A 369 12.06 11.81 -5.32
C VAL A 369 12.30 11.49 -3.85
N VAL A 370 12.84 12.45 -3.11
CA VAL A 370 13.02 12.34 -1.66
C VAL A 370 11.76 12.87 -0.99
N THR A 371 11.09 12.03 -0.23
CA THR A 371 9.86 12.34 0.49
C THR A 371 10.12 12.38 1.98
N VAL A 372 9.71 13.46 2.64
CA VAL A 372 9.66 13.54 4.09
C VAL A 372 8.20 13.60 4.54
N SER A 373 7.77 12.61 5.31
CA SER A 373 6.43 12.57 5.91
C SER A 373 6.59 12.72 7.43
N ILE A 374 5.83 13.64 8.03
CA ILE A 374 5.90 13.93 9.45
C ILE A 374 4.53 13.76 10.07
N ARG A 375 4.47 12.92 11.10
CA ARG A 375 3.32 12.74 11.99
C ARG A 375 3.61 13.38 13.33
N ALA A 376 2.71 14.22 13.82
CA ALA A 376 2.77 14.78 15.15
C ALA A 376 1.55 14.33 15.96
N TYR A 377 1.79 13.93 17.20
CA TYR A 377 0.75 13.37 18.08
C TYR A 377 0.54 14.25 19.31
N SER A 378 -0.72 14.45 19.68
CA SER A 378 -1.14 15.09 20.94
C SER A 378 -2.42 14.41 21.48
N ASP A 379 -2.90 14.87 22.63
CA ASP A 379 -4.23 14.49 23.16
C ASP A 379 -5.39 14.98 22.28
N ARG A 380 -5.13 15.98 21.42
CA ARG A 380 -6.11 16.55 20.48
C ARG A 380 -6.19 15.78 19.16
N GLY A 381 -5.26 14.85 18.92
CA GLY A 381 -5.27 13.95 17.78
C GLY A 381 -3.93 13.91 17.04
N LEU A 382 -4.02 13.74 15.72
CA LEU A 382 -2.89 13.58 14.81
C LEU A 382 -2.80 14.81 13.90
N ALA A 383 -1.58 15.30 13.68
CA ALA A 383 -1.28 16.23 12.62
C ALA A 383 -0.30 15.56 11.64
N GLU A 384 -0.50 15.78 10.34
CA GLU A 384 0.33 15.18 9.30
C GLU A 384 0.77 16.26 8.31
N GLY A 385 2.01 16.15 7.85
CA GLY A 385 2.55 16.98 6.80
C GLY A 385 3.56 16.20 5.97
N GLU A 386 3.65 16.52 4.69
CA GLU A 386 4.59 15.90 3.77
C GLU A 386 5.16 16.97 2.85
N ASP A 387 6.42 16.80 2.47
CA ASP A 387 7.04 17.58 1.40
C ASP A 387 8.05 16.73 0.62
N GLN A 388 8.37 17.16 -0.60
CA GLN A 388 9.22 16.41 -1.53
C GLN A 388 10.25 17.30 -2.21
N LEU A 389 11.45 16.77 -2.44
CA LEU A 389 12.48 17.38 -3.28
C LEU A 389 13.04 16.37 -4.27
N TRP A 390 13.67 16.87 -5.32
CA TRP A 390 14.39 16.05 -6.29
C TRP A 390 15.87 15.93 -5.92
N ALA A 391 16.38 14.69 -5.91
CA ALA A 391 17.79 14.40 -5.78
C ALA A 391 18.36 13.96 -7.13
N ASN A 392 19.10 14.86 -7.78
CA ASN A 392 19.87 14.55 -8.98
C ASN A 392 21.17 13.85 -8.57
N VAL A 393 21.29 12.57 -8.93
CA VAL A 393 22.46 11.75 -8.61
C VAL A 393 23.30 11.57 -9.86
N SER A 394 24.61 11.76 -9.76
CA SER A 394 25.53 11.50 -10.87
C SER A 394 26.92 11.06 -10.40
N GLU A 395 27.67 10.43 -11.29
CA GLU A 395 29.09 10.14 -11.05
C GLU A 395 29.91 11.44 -10.93
N LEU A 396 30.87 11.46 -10.01
CA LEU A 396 31.85 12.54 -9.95
C LEU A 396 32.71 12.51 -11.23
N PRO A 397 32.94 13.68 -11.87
CA PRO A 397 33.85 13.74 -13.00
C PRO A 397 35.26 13.30 -12.56
N ARG A 398 35.97 12.56 -13.41
CA ARG A 398 37.32 12.08 -13.10
C ARG A 398 38.38 13.00 -13.68
N ILE A 399 39.38 13.32 -12.85
CA ILE A 399 40.61 13.99 -13.28
C ILE A 399 41.71 12.94 -13.34
N ASP A 400 42.24 12.71 -14.53
CA ASP A 400 43.42 11.89 -14.78
C ASP A 400 44.61 12.84 -15.01
N ALA A 401 45.54 12.91 -14.04
CA ALA A 401 46.71 13.76 -14.11
C ALA A 401 48.01 12.96 -14.23
N PHE A 402 48.95 13.49 -15.01
CA PHE A 402 50.27 12.92 -15.26
C PHE A 402 51.35 13.97 -15.08
N VAL A 403 52.35 13.69 -14.27
CA VAL A 403 53.50 14.57 -14.06
C VAL A 403 54.68 14.09 -14.90
N THR A 404 55.26 15.00 -15.68
CA THR A 404 56.48 14.79 -16.45
C THR A 404 57.54 15.82 -16.05
N ALA A 405 58.81 15.45 -16.16
CA ALA A 405 59.94 16.34 -15.94
C ALA A 405 60.76 16.47 -17.22
N SER A 406 61.39 17.64 -17.44
CA SER A 406 62.34 17.83 -18.54
C SER A 406 63.53 16.87 -18.43
N GLN A 407 63.93 16.54 -17.21
CA GLN A 407 64.86 15.47 -16.87
C GLN A 407 64.57 14.98 -15.45
N TRP A 408 64.68 13.67 -15.21
CA TRP A 408 64.47 13.08 -13.88
C TRP A 408 65.75 13.06 -13.05
N ASP A 409 66.93 13.00 -13.68
CA ASP A 409 68.22 13.13 -13.00
C ASP A 409 68.72 14.57 -13.15
N VAL A 410 68.74 15.35 -12.08
CA VAL A 410 69.10 16.78 -12.08
C VAL A 410 70.32 17.03 -11.19
N GLU A 411 71.28 17.82 -11.66
CA GLU A 411 72.40 18.27 -10.82
C GLU A 411 71.95 19.30 -9.78
N GLU A 412 72.56 19.29 -8.59
CA GLU A 412 72.26 20.25 -7.52
C GLU A 412 72.34 21.70 -8.01
N GLY A 413 71.29 22.48 -7.73
CA GLY A 413 71.20 23.89 -8.13
C GLY A 413 70.89 24.13 -9.61
N GLN A 414 70.64 23.08 -10.42
CA GLN A 414 70.11 23.24 -11.78
C GLN A 414 68.57 23.28 -11.76
N PRO A 415 67.94 24.14 -12.59
CA PRO A 415 66.50 24.16 -12.72
C PRO A 415 66.00 22.92 -13.46
N VAL A 416 64.87 22.39 -13.01
CA VAL A 416 64.08 21.38 -13.71
C VAL A 416 62.69 21.92 -13.97
N THR A 417 62.17 21.61 -15.14
CA THR A 417 60.83 22.00 -15.55
C THR A 417 59.91 20.81 -15.38
N LEU A 418 58.86 20.99 -14.60
CA LEU A 418 57.85 19.98 -14.30
C LEU A 418 56.54 20.38 -14.95
N THR A 419 55.95 19.47 -15.72
CA THR A 419 54.68 19.67 -16.40
C THR A 419 53.69 18.65 -15.90
N ALA A 420 52.61 19.11 -15.27
CA ALA A 420 51.44 18.28 -15.02
C ALA A 420 50.47 18.44 -16.20
N SER A 421 50.12 17.34 -16.87
CA SER A 421 49.08 17.30 -17.90
C SER A 421 47.87 16.55 -17.35
N PHE A 422 46.67 17.04 -17.60
CA PHE A 422 45.43 16.44 -17.10
C PHE A 422 44.27 16.65 -18.07
N ASN A 423 43.24 15.82 -17.97
CA ASN A 423 41.96 16.13 -18.60
C ASN A 423 41.22 17.21 -17.79
N HIS A 424 40.47 18.08 -18.47
CA HIS A 424 39.65 19.10 -17.83
C HIS A 424 38.17 18.87 -18.20
N PRO A 425 37.42 18.05 -17.43
CA PRO A 425 35.98 17.90 -17.61
C PRO A 425 35.25 19.25 -17.62
N ASP A 426 34.39 19.49 -18.61
CA ASP A 426 33.62 20.75 -18.75
C ASP A 426 32.67 21.02 -17.56
N THR A 427 32.37 19.99 -16.77
CA THR A 427 31.51 20.06 -15.58
C THR A 427 32.24 20.60 -14.35
N LEU A 428 33.57 20.65 -14.36
CA LEU A 428 34.38 21.14 -13.24
C LEU A 428 34.55 22.66 -13.27
N ARG A 429 34.48 23.26 -12.09
CA ARG A 429 34.63 24.70 -11.86
C ARG A 429 35.66 24.93 -10.76
N ASN A 430 36.20 26.14 -10.68
CA ASN A 430 37.18 26.55 -9.66
C ASN A 430 38.37 25.60 -9.54
N VAL A 431 38.87 25.08 -10.67
CA VAL A 431 39.95 24.10 -10.69
C VAL A 431 41.25 24.74 -10.16
N ARG A 432 41.87 24.09 -9.19
CA ARG A 432 43.06 24.53 -8.46
C ARG A 432 44.09 23.42 -8.42
N TYR A 433 45.36 23.78 -8.37
CA TYR A 433 46.45 22.82 -8.25
C TYR A 433 47.44 23.24 -7.16
N SER A 434 48.19 22.26 -6.64
CA SER A 434 49.33 22.49 -5.75
C SER A 434 50.52 21.58 -6.09
N TRP A 435 51.73 22.10 -5.86
CA TRP A 435 53.00 21.38 -5.97
C TRP A 435 53.73 21.40 -4.63
N ASP A 436 54.02 20.22 -4.08
CA ASP A 436 54.89 20.03 -2.92
C ASP A 436 56.09 19.17 -3.30
N PHE A 437 57.28 19.79 -3.33
CA PHE A 437 58.54 19.14 -3.75
C PHE A 437 59.22 18.33 -2.64
N ARG A 438 58.73 18.38 -1.40
CA ARG A 438 59.30 17.67 -0.22
C ARG A 438 60.80 17.90 0.00
N ASP A 439 61.31 19.04 -0.42
CA ASP A 439 62.70 19.49 -0.24
C ASP A 439 62.86 20.58 0.84
N GLY A 440 61.74 21.04 1.39
CA GLY A 440 61.66 22.12 2.38
C GLY A 440 61.27 23.48 1.79
N SER A 441 61.05 23.56 0.47
CA SER A 441 60.41 24.71 -0.17
C SER A 441 58.93 24.83 0.20
N SER A 442 58.35 26.02 0.00
CA SER A 442 56.91 26.25 0.20
C SER A 442 56.10 25.60 -0.92
N VAL A 443 54.94 25.05 -0.57
CA VAL A 443 53.96 24.55 -1.54
C VAL A 443 53.58 25.67 -2.51
N VAL A 444 53.59 25.37 -3.80
CA VAL A 444 53.18 26.30 -4.86
C VAL A 444 51.77 25.98 -5.29
N GLU A 445 50.85 26.92 -5.15
CA GLU A 445 49.44 26.77 -5.50
C GLU A 445 49.05 27.67 -6.68
N GLY A 446 48.06 27.25 -7.47
CA GLY A 446 47.51 28.04 -8.56
C GLY A 446 46.10 27.62 -8.97
N THR A 447 45.51 28.39 -9.88
CA THR A 447 44.22 28.09 -10.52
C THR A 447 44.43 27.71 -11.97
N VAL A 448 43.63 26.79 -12.47
CA VAL A 448 43.64 26.36 -13.88
C VAL A 448 42.52 27.10 -14.63
N ALA A 449 42.81 27.64 -15.82
CA ALA A 449 41.75 28.20 -16.67
C ALA A 449 40.88 27.08 -17.27
N SER A 450 39.63 27.38 -17.60
CA SER A 450 38.64 26.36 -18.02
C SER A 450 39.00 25.55 -19.26
N ASP A 451 39.93 26.03 -20.09
CA ASP A 451 40.41 25.41 -21.33
C ASP A 451 41.85 24.86 -21.21
N ASP A 452 42.52 25.06 -20.08
CA ASP A 452 43.86 24.55 -19.85
C ASP A 452 43.84 23.07 -19.47
N THR A 453 44.76 22.30 -20.06
CA THR A 453 44.94 20.85 -19.84
C THR A 453 46.31 20.52 -19.27
N GLY A 454 47.03 21.54 -18.79
CA GLY A 454 48.29 21.34 -18.13
C GLY A 454 48.83 22.60 -17.47
N VAL A 455 49.71 22.40 -16.50
CA VAL A 455 50.41 23.46 -15.78
C VAL A 455 51.89 23.12 -15.72
N GLU A 456 52.73 24.14 -15.89
CA GLU A 456 54.17 24.02 -15.93
C GLU A 456 54.81 24.87 -14.83
N ILE A 457 55.84 24.32 -14.18
CA ILE A 457 56.60 25.01 -13.14
C ILE A 457 58.09 24.70 -13.27
N GLU A 458 58.93 25.71 -13.09
CA GLU A 458 60.37 25.53 -12.91
C GLU A 458 60.70 25.49 -11.42
N HIS A 459 61.47 24.48 -11.00
CA HIS A 459 61.93 24.32 -9.63
C HIS A 459 63.42 23.99 -9.57
N VAL A 460 64.10 24.36 -8.48
CA VAL A 460 65.53 24.10 -8.28
C VAL A 460 65.72 23.32 -6.99
N PHE A 461 66.38 22.17 -7.08
CA PHE A 461 66.74 21.36 -5.91
C PHE A 461 68.15 21.75 -5.42
N ASP A 462 68.21 22.59 -4.38
CA ASP A 462 69.45 23.18 -3.84
C ASP A 462 70.29 22.25 -2.95
N ARG A 463 69.83 21.02 -2.68
CA ARG A 463 70.56 20.08 -1.81
C ARG A 463 70.63 18.72 -2.48
N HIS A 464 71.83 18.18 -2.67
CA HIS A 464 71.97 16.78 -3.01
C HIS A 464 71.55 15.88 -1.82
N ARG A 465 70.88 14.78 -2.12
CA ARG A 465 70.61 13.70 -1.15
C ARG A 465 70.64 12.33 -1.85
N PRO A 466 70.91 11.23 -1.13
CA PRO A 466 71.02 9.90 -1.73
C PRO A 466 69.68 9.26 -2.15
N GLU A 467 68.53 9.83 -1.75
CA GLU A 467 67.18 9.35 -2.09
C GLU A 467 66.43 10.37 -2.96
N SER A 468 65.57 9.94 -3.88
CA SER A 468 64.89 10.87 -4.79
C SER A 468 63.90 11.82 -4.08
N TYR A 469 63.91 13.09 -4.50
CA TYR A 469 62.78 14.02 -4.61
C TYR A 469 61.38 13.42 -4.73
N LYS A 470 60.62 13.14 -3.65
CA LYS A 470 59.19 12.84 -3.81
C LYS A 470 58.41 14.13 -4.05
N ILE A 471 57.93 14.31 -5.27
CA ILE A 471 57.07 15.42 -5.66
C ILE A 471 55.62 14.97 -5.53
N VAL A 472 54.79 15.82 -4.92
CA VAL A 472 53.35 15.64 -4.81
C VAL A 472 52.70 16.73 -5.65
N PHE A 473 51.95 16.32 -6.67
CA PHE A 473 51.08 17.20 -7.43
C PHE A 473 49.64 16.89 -7.04
N GLU A 474 48.86 17.90 -6.75
CA GLU A 474 47.46 17.74 -6.37
C GLU A 474 46.60 18.68 -7.21
N ILE A 475 45.48 18.19 -7.72
CA ILE A 475 44.51 18.98 -8.49
C ILE A 475 43.11 18.76 -7.92
N ARG A 476 42.36 19.85 -7.72
CA ARG A 476 41.01 19.86 -7.17
C ARG A 476 40.07 20.69 -8.00
N GLY A 477 38.78 20.33 -8.03
CA GLY A 477 37.74 21.12 -8.68
C GLY A 477 36.36 20.85 -8.07
N ASP A 478 35.45 21.80 -8.26
CA ASP A 478 34.06 21.71 -7.81
C ASP A 478 33.18 21.22 -8.98
N SER A 479 32.36 20.19 -8.74
CA SER A 479 31.29 19.78 -9.66
C SER A 479 29.93 19.93 -8.98
N ASP A 480 28.85 19.89 -9.77
CA ASP A 480 27.49 19.87 -9.22
C ASP A 480 27.25 18.63 -8.33
N ALA A 481 28.00 17.54 -8.56
CA ALA A 481 28.00 16.31 -7.77
C ALA A 481 28.85 16.34 -6.50
N GLY A 482 29.78 17.29 -6.39
CA GLY A 482 30.70 17.41 -5.26
C GLY A 482 32.11 17.80 -5.66
N GLU A 483 32.98 17.94 -4.67
CA GLU A 483 34.41 18.23 -4.87
C GLU A 483 35.13 16.98 -5.42
N VAL A 484 35.98 17.20 -6.40
CA VAL A 484 36.85 16.19 -7.02
C VAL A 484 38.29 16.55 -6.71
N GLU A 485 39.08 15.56 -6.29
CA GLU A 485 40.50 15.71 -5.96
C GLU A 485 41.28 14.53 -6.53
N GLU A 486 42.43 14.80 -7.15
CA GLU A 486 43.37 13.80 -7.61
C GLU A 486 44.80 14.17 -7.15
N THR A 487 45.54 13.17 -6.65
CA THR A 487 46.92 13.35 -6.19
C THR A 487 47.87 12.44 -6.96
N HIS A 488 48.91 13.04 -7.55
CA HIS A 488 49.96 12.33 -8.27
C HIS A 488 51.32 12.44 -7.58
N PHE A 489 52.15 11.41 -7.75
CA PHE A 489 53.49 11.35 -7.17
C PHE A 489 54.55 11.16 -8.25
N ALA A 490 55.62 11.94 -8.17
CA ALA A 490 56.77 11.80 -9.05
C ALA A 490 58.07 11.79 -8.25
N HIS A 491 59.15 11.31 -8.89
CA HIS A 491 60.46 11.16 -8.25
C HIS A 491 61.56 11.79 -9.11
N VAL A 492 62.23 12.82 -8.57
CA VAL A 492 63.39 13.52 -9.17
C VAL A 492 64.64 13.29 -8.33
#